data_AF-A0A8H7T1K7-F1
#
_entry.id   AF-A0A8H7T1K7-F1
#
_cell.length_a   1.000
_cell.length_b   1.000
_cell.length_c   1.000
_cell.angle_alpha   90.00
_cell.angle_beta   90.00
_cell.angle_gamma   90.00
#
_symmetry.space_group_name_H-M   'P 1'
#
loop_
_entity.id
_entity.type
_entity.pdbx_description
1 polymer ?
#
loop_
_entity_poly.entity_id
_entity_poly.type
_entity_poly.pdbx_seq_one_letter_code
_entity_poly.pdbx_strand_id
1 'polypeptide(L)'
;MHLVLTGATGLVGSAVLQTMLATPAISKISILSRRSVAQAEGHAKARVILHKDFAEYADDVLDGLKDVKGVVWALGISATQVGKECVSPYRIYVFLLSIWVFVLWSPEETKPRDNETQEESPPASRDIANLTSKHNREYERIHLTYPLSFARALSKTTSPSPLTFIYVSGEGATPTPSILTAHWALTKGRAESSLLALSKDPAYNNLRPFSVRPGGVDMTDHEEIHG
;
A
#
# COMPACT_ATOMS: atom_id res chain seq x y z
N MET A 1 25.48 -4.19 -9.59
CA MET A 1 24.78 -4.29 -8.28
C MET A 1 23.49 -5.08 -8.42
N HIS A 2 23.08 -5.83 -7.39
CA HIS A 2 21.81 -6.57 -7.37
C HIS A 2 20.75 -5.80 -6.55
N LEU A 3 19.64 -5.46 -7.20
CA LEU A 3 18.53 -4.74 -6.60
C LEU A 3 17.23 -5.57 -6.65
N VAL A 4 16.36 -5.32 -5.67
CA VAL A 4 15.01 -5.87 -5.64
C VAL A 4 14.00 -4.78 -5.92
N LEU A 5 12.99 -5.10 -6.73
CA LEU A 5 11.84 -4.23 -6.97
C LEU A 5 10.55 -4.98 -6.65
N THR A 6 9.65 -4.33 -5.92
CA THR A 6 8.26 -4.78 -5.73
C THR A 6 7.30 -3.78 -6.35
N GLY A 7 6.11 -4.22 -6.76
CA GLY A 7 5.12 -3.31 -7.35
C GLY A 7 5.50 -2.77 -8.73
N ALA A 8 6.32 -3.50 -9.49
CA ALA A 8 6.84 -3.08 -10.80
C ALA A 8 5.76 -2.75 -11.85
N THR A 9 4.52 -3.23 -11.70
CA THR A 9 3.39 -2.91 -12.60
C THR A 9 2.61 -1.67 -12.17
N GLY A 10 3.00 -0.99 -11.10
CA GLY A 10 2.35 0.24 -10.63
C GLY A 10 3.04 1.48 -11.19
N LEU A 11 2.38 2.63 -11.07
CA LEU A 11 2.86 3.92 -11.62
C LEU A 11 4.30 4.25 -11.26
N VAL A 12 4.64 4.21 -9.97
CA VAL A 12 6.02 4.47 -9.50
C VAL A 12 6.93 3.29 -9.85
N GLY A 13 6.40 2.07 -9.81
CA GLY A 13 7.19 0.85 -10.00
C GLY A 13 7.67 0.65 -11.43
N SER A 14 6.86 1.00 -12.44
CA SER A 14 7.25 0.88 -13.85
C SER A 14 8.36 1.87 -14.21
N ALA A 15 8.23 3.13 -13.79
CA ALA A 15 9.26 4.14 -13.98
C ALA A 15 10.58 3.76 -13.30
N VAL A 16 10.50 3.21 -12.09
CA VAL A 16 11.68 2.68 -11.39
C VAL A 16 12.27 1.48 -12.15
N LEU A 17 11.45 0.56 -12.63
CA LEU A 17 11.94 -0.61 -13.39
C LEU A 17 12.68 -0.17 -14.65
N GLN A 18 12.11 0.74 -15.43
CA GLN A 18 12.76 1.25 -16.65
C GLN A 18 14.09 1.95 -16.33
N THR A 19 14.11 2.78 -15.30
CA THR A 19 15.35 3.43 -14.82
C THR A 19 16.40 2.39 -14.40
N MET A 20 15.98 1.33 -13.70
CA MET A 20 16.86 0.25 -13.29
C MET A 20 17.43 -0.54 -14.47
N LEU A 21 16.61 -0.80 -15.49
CA LEU A 21 17.03 -1.49 -16.72
C LEU A 21 18.02 -0.66 -17.54
N ALA A 22 17.76 0.64 -17.67
CA ALA A 22 18.61 1.58 -18.40
C ALA A 22 19.96 1.82 -17.72
N THR A 23 20.04 1.66 -16.40
CA THR A 23 21.27 1.93 -15.63
C THR A 23 22.31 0.81 -15.79
N PRO A 24 23.51 1.09 -16.33
CA PRO A 24 24.54 0.05 -16.54
C PRO A 24 25.13 -0.52 -15.25
N ALA A 25 25.18 0.27 -14.18
CA ALA A 25 25.71 -0.15 -12.89
C ALA A 25 24.89 -1.28 -12.22
N ILE A 26 23.62 -1.43 -12.61
CA ILE A 26 22.73 -2.50 -12.15
C ILE A 26 22.97 -3.73 -13.02
N SER A 27 23.42 -4.80 -12.38
CA SER A 27 23.82 -6.05 -13.02
C SER A 27 22.72 -7.10 -12.96
N LYS A 28 21.88 -7.05 -11.92
CA LYS A 28 20.79 -8.00 -11.68
C LYS A 28 19.63 -7.29 -10.99
N ILE A 29 18.41 -7.61 -11.39
CA ILE A 29 17.16 -7.08 -10.83
C ILE A 29 16.28 -8.28 -10.51
N SER A 30 15.90 -8.44 -9.25
CA SER A 30 14.91 -9.43 -8.82
C SER A 30 13.58 -8.73 -8.56
N ILE A 31 12.56 -9.07 -9.34
CA ILE A 31 11.25 -8.45 -9.27
C ILE A 31 10.31 -9.40 -8.53
N LEU A 32 9.86 -9.03 -7.33
CA LEU A 32 8.82 -9.79 -6.64
C LEU A 32 7.46 -9.25 -7.03
N SER A 33 6.65 -10.10 -7.67
CA SER A 33 5.33 -9.72 -8.16
C SER A 33 4.33 -10.85 -8.01
N ARG A 34 3.05 -10.49 -7.84
CA ARG A 34 1.93 -11.45 -7.85
C ARG A 34 1.53 -11.88 -9.25
N ARG A 35 1.94 -11.11 -10.27
CA ARG A 35 1.59 -11.27 -11.69
C ARG A 35 2.85 -11.18 -12.54
N SER A 36 2.79 -11.65 -13.79
CA SER A 36 3.85 -11.41 -14.76
C SER A 36 4.07 -9.90 -14.97
N VAL A 37 5.27 -9.55 -15.42
CA VAL A 37 5.70 -8.16 -15.61
C VAL A 37 6.25 -8.07 -17.03
N ALA A 38 5.41 -7.64 -17.98
CA ALA A 38 5.76 -7.61 -19.40
C ALA A 38 7.06 -6.83 -19.67
N GLN A 39 7.26 -5.70 -19.00
CA GLN A 39 8.47 -4.86 -19.11
C GLN A 39 9.78 -5.57 -18.70
N ALA A 40 9.70 -6.70 -17.98
CA ALA A 40 10.86 -7.47 -17.55
C ALA A 40 11.05 -8.77 -18.34
N GLU A 41 10.10 -9.16 -19.18
CA GLU A 41 10.16 -10.41 -19.94
C GLU A 41 11.29 -10.35 -20.98
N GLY A 42 12.13 -11.39 -21.03
CA GLY A 42 13.25 -11.49 -21.98
C GLY A 42 14.48 -10.63 -21.66
N HIS A 43 14.46 -9.80 -20.62
CA HIS A 43 15.61 -8.98 -20.25
C HIS A 43 16.69 -9.78 -19.50
N ALA A 44 17.93 -9.74 -19.99
CA ALA A 44 19.06 -10.48 -19.40
C ALA A 44 19.38 -10.10 -17.94
N LYS A 45 19.04 -8.87 -17.51
CA LYS A 45 19.26 -8.38 -16.14
C LYS A 45 18.09 -8.64 -15.20
N ALA A 46 16.88 -8.89 -15.71
CA ALA A 46 15.66 -8.93 -14.91
C ALA A 46 15.19 -10.36 -14.71
N ARG A 47 14.88 -10.70 -13.45
CA ARG A 47 14.29 -11.98 -13.08
C ARG A 47 13.00 -11.71 -12.31
N VAL A 48 11.88 -12.19 -12.84
CA VAL A 48 10.58 -12.11 -12.16
C VAL A 48 10.42 -13.34 -11.26
N ILE A 49 10.17 -13.09 -9.97
CA ILE A 49 9.85 -14.10 -8.96
C ILE A 49 8.37 -13.95 -8.63
N LEU A 50 7.58 -14.94 -9.05
CA LEU A 50 6.15 -14.98 -8.77
C LEU A 50 5.93 -15.36 -7.31
N HIS A 51 5.42 -14.41 -6.52
CA HIS A 51 5.22 -14.56 -5.10
C HIS A 51 3.90 -13.93 -4.69
N LYS A 52 2.99 -14.74 -4.13
CA LYS A 52 1.61 -14.32 -3.85
C LYS A 52 1.44 -13.72 -2.45
N ASP A 53 2.07 -14.30 -1.43
CA ASP A 53 1.92 -13.88 -0.03
C ASP A 53 3.22 -13.35 0.56
N PHE A 54 3.32 -12.02 0.64
CA PHE A 54 4.51 -11.30 1.13
C PHE A 54 4.61 -11.26 2.67
N ALA A 55 3.80 -12.05 3.38
CA ALA A 55 3.96 -12.26 4.81
C ALA A 55 5.07 -13.29 5.12
N GLU A 56 5.31 -14.24 4.22
CA GLU A 56 6.22 -15.37 4.42
C GLU A 56 7.09 -15.59 3.19
N TYR A 57 8.34 -15.98 3.41
CA TYR A 57 9.30 -16.18 2.32
C TYR A 57 9.93 -17.56 2.47
N ALA A 58 9.83 -18.37 1.41
CA ALA A 58 10.50 -19.65 1.34
C ALA A 58 12.01 -19.46 1.13
N ASP A 59 12.80 -20.42 1.61
CA ASP A 59 14.26 -20.34 1.61
C ASP A 59 14.85 -20.22 0.20
N ASP A 60 14.21 -20.84 -0.79
CA ASP A 60 14.60 -20.77 -2.21
C ASP A 60 14.51 -19.35 -2.78
N VAL A 61 13.50 -18.58 -2.36
CA VAL A 61 13.35 -17.16 -2.72
C VAL A 61 14.46 -16.34 -2.06
N LEU A 62 14.71 -16.58 -0.77
CA LEU A 62 15.73 -15.84 -0.01
C LEU A 62 17.16 -16.15 -0.50
N ASP A 63 17.45 -17.38 -0.88
CA ASP A 63 18.73 -17.79 -1.46
C ASP A 63 19.06 -17.02 -2.75
N GLY A 64 18.03 -16.72 -3.54
CA GLY A 64 18.14 -15.91 -4.74
C GLY A 64 18.47 -14.43 -4.48
N LEU A 65 18.29 -13.97 -3.24
CA LEU A 65 18.37 -12.58 -2.79
C LEU A 65 19.52 -12.28 -1.81
N LYS A 66 20.36 -13.26 -1.47
CA LYS A 66 21.46 -13.09 -0.52
C LYS A 66 22.47 -11.99 -0.88
N ASP A 67 22.67 -11.73 -2.16
CA ASP A 67 23.62 -10.75 -2.70
C ASP A 67 23.01 -9.35 -2.94
N VAL A 68 21.74 -9.16 -2.55
CA VAL A 68 21.02 -7.89 -2.74
C VAL A 68 21.66 -6.78 -1.92
N LYS A 69 21.80 -5.60 -2.54
CA LYS A 69 22.30 -4.38 -1.89
C LYS A 69 21.19 -3.37 -1.58
N GLY A 70 20.08 -3.44 -2.31
CA GLY A 70 18.99 -2.49 -2.15
C GLY A 70 17.64 -3.06 -2.57
N VAL A 71 16.59 -2.57 -1.91
CA VAL A 71 15.19 -2.87 -2.20
C VAL A 71 14.45 -1.57 -2.48
N VAL A 72 13.66 -1.55 -3.54
CA VAL A 72 12.60 -0.55 -3.74
C VAL A 72 11.26 -1.21 -3.49
N TRP A 73 10.62 -0.79 -2.40
CA TRP A 73 9.30 -1.23 -2.00
C TRP A 73 8.22 -0.30 -2.54
N ALA A 74 7.75 -0.56 -3.76
CA ALA A 74 6.67 0.17 -4.41
C ALA A 74 5.35 -0.62 -4.49
N LEU A 75 5.23 -1.71 -3.71
CA LEU A 75 3.98 -2.44 -3.59
C LEU A 75 2.93 -1.61 -2.83
N GLY A 76 1.80 -1.35 -3.47
CA GLY A 76 0.67 -0.65 -2.86
C GLY A 76 -0.65 -0.92 -3.57
N ILE A 77 -1.74 -0.57 -2.90
CA ILE A 77 -3.08 -0.48 -3.48
C ILE A 77 -3.58 0.96 -3.41
N SER A 78 -4.51 1.32 -4.27
CA SER A 78 -5.01 2.69 -4.30
C SER A 78 -5.69 3.04 -2.98
N ALA A 79 -5.39 4.22 -2.42
CA ALA A 79 -6.11 4.74 -1.26
C ALA A 79 -7.62 4.88 -1.53
N THR A 80 -8.03 5.06 -2.80
CA THR A 80 -9.43 5.13 -3.20
C THR A 80 -10.15 3.78 -3.17
N GLN A 81 -9.42 2.66 -3.26
CA GLN A 81 -9.97 1.32 -3.08
C GLN A 81 -10.23 1.01 -1.59
N VAL A 82 -9.63 1.79 -0.68
CA VAL A 82 -9.89 1.70 0.76
C VAL A 82 -10.88 2.78 1.15
N GLY A 83 -12.10 2.59 0.63
CA GLY A 83 -13.32 3.27 1.04
C GLY A 83 -13.26 4.80 1.06
N LYS A 84 -14.06 5.42 0.18
CA LYS A 84 -14.72 6.71 0.44
C LYS A 84 -15.70 6.67 1.63
N GLU A 85 -15.57 5.65 2.49
CA GLU A 85 -16.41 5.34 3.62
C GLU A 85 -15.55 5.12 4.87
N CYS A 86 -14.53 5.96 5.06
CA CYS A 86 -14.40 6.49 6.42
C CYS A 86 -15.72 7.22 6.65
N VAL A 87 -16.61 6.64 7.47
CA VAL A 87 -17.80 7.35 7.95
C VAL A 87 -17.26 8.58 8.65
N SER A 88 -17.16 9.66 7.89
CA SER A 88 -16.82 10.96 8.40
C SER A 88 -17.78 11.19 9.55
N PRO A 89 -17.34 11.55 10.77
CA PRO A 89 -18.25 11.82 11.87
C PRO A 89 -19.34 12.82 11.46
N TYR A 90 -19.08 13.63 10.44
CA TYR A 90 -20.05 14.49 9.76
C TYR A 90 -21.24 13.77 9.12
N ARG A 91 -21.10 12.55 8.56
CA ARG A 91 -22.24 11.83 7.96
C ARG A 91 -23.19 11.27 9.02
N ILE A 92 -22.67 10.92 10.20
CA ILE A 92 -23.49 10.60 11.39
C ILE A 92 -24.10 11.88 11.98
N TYR A 93 -23.33 12.96 12.10
CA TYR A 93 -23.83 14.23 12.62
C TYR A 93 -24.91 14.85 11.73
N VAL A 94 -24.76 14.82 10.40
CA VAL A 94 -25.76 15.32 9.45
C VAL A 94 -27.00 14.42 9.45
N PHE A 95 -26.85 13.11 9.54
CA PHE A 95 -28.00 12.18 9.60
C PHE A 95 -28.76 12.30 10.92
N LEU A 96 -28.07 12.49 12.05
CA LEU A 96 -28.70 12.76 13.35
C LEU A 96 -29.30 14.18 13.41
N LEU A 97 -28.66 15.19 12.81
CA LEU A 97 -29.25 16.53 12.68
C LEU A 97 -30.48 16.51 11.80
N SER A 98 -30.49 15.76 10.69
CA SER A 98 -31.65 15.67 9.81
C SER A 98 -32.81 14.93 10.48
N ILE A 99 -32.54 13.90 11.28
CA ILE A 99 -33.57 13.26 12.12
C ILE A 99 -34.10 14.24 13.17
N TRP A 100 -33.24 15.03 13.82
CA TRP A 100 -33.68 16.03 14.81
C TRP A 100 -34.44 17.21 14.18
N VAL A 101 -34.07 17.67 12.99
CA VAL A 101 -34.80 18.72 12.24
C VAL A 101 -36.16 18.21 11.75
N PHE A 102 -36.26 16.93 11.36
CA PHE A 102 -37.52 16.33 10.93
C PHE A 102 -38.47 16.06 12.12
N VAL A 103 -37.92 15.71 13.29
CA VAL A 103 -38.70 15.53 14.55
C VAL A 103 -39.18 16.87 15.12
N LEU A 104 -38.46 17.97 14.88
CA LEU A 104 -38.87 19.32 15.28
C LEU A 104 -39.82 20.02 14.28
N TRP A 105 -40.02 19.46 13.08
CA TRP A 105 -40.83 20.06 12.02
C TRP A 105 -41.68 19.03 11.25
N SER A 106 -42.62 18.36 11.90
CA SER A 106 -43.79 17.85 11.16
C SER A 106 -44.97 17.51 12.06
N PRO A 107 -46.10 18.23 11.93
CA PRO A 107 -47.40 17.69 12.25
C PRO A 107 -47.84 16.72 11.13
N GLU A 108 -48.54 15.66 11.53
CA GLU A 108 -49.07 14.55 10.71
C GLU A 108 -49.64 14.92 9.33
N GLU A 109 -49.37 14.08 8.33
CA GLU A 109 -50.35 13.18 7.69
C GLU A 109 -49.66 12.37 6.58
N THR A 110 -49.64 11.04 6.68
CA THR A 110 -49.19 10.16 5.60
C THR A 110 -50.40 9.56 4.89
N LYS A 111 -50.58 9.91 3.62
CA LYS A 111 -51.51 9.24 2.70
C LYS A 111 -50.71 8.27 1.83
N PRO A 112 -51.10 7.00 1.71
CA PRO A 112 -50.33 6.04 0.92
C PRO A 112 -50.46 6.38 -0.56
N ARG A 113 -49.33 6.33 -1.27
CA ARG A 113 -49.28 6.46 -2.72
C ARG A 113 -48.51 5.25 -3.24
N ASP A 114 -49.23 4.37 -3.91
CA ASP A 114 -48.76 3.10 -4.42
C ASP A 114 -47.92 3.37 -5.67
N ASN A 115 -46.60 3.17 -5.59
CA ASN A 115 -45.79 2.88 -6.77
C ASN A 115 -44.51 2.15 -6.36
N GLU A 116 -44.44 0.87 -6.69
CA GLU A 116 -43.25 0.03 -6.56
C GLU A 116 -42.16 0.55 -7.50
N THR A 117 -41.28 1.40 -6.97
CA THR A 117 -39.91 1.48 -7.46
C THR A 117 -39.11 0.56 -6.54
N GLN A 118 -38.51 -0.50 -7.09
CA GLN A 118 -37.57 -1.33 -6.35
C GLN A 118 -36.35 -0.47 -6.00
N GLU A 119 -36.42 0.12 -4.81
CA GLU A 119 -35.31 0.76 -4.12
C GLU A 119 -34.47 -0.39 -3.55
N GLU A 120 -33.32 -0.68 -4.17
CA GLU A 120 -32.33 -1.59 -3.56
C GLU A 120 -31.99 -1.04 -2.17
N SER A 121 -32.47 -1.74 -1.15
CA SER A 121 -32.26 -1.38 0.25
C SER A 121 -30.77 -1.25 0.53
N PRO A 122 -30.29 -0.13 1.11
CA PRO A 122 -28.88 0.02 1.43
C PRO A 122 -28.40 -1.11 2.34
N PRO A 123 -27.17 -1.62 2.15
CA PRO A 123 -26.65 -2.75 2.93
C PRO A 123 -26.75 -2.46 4.43
N ALA A 124 -27.13 -3.47 5.21
CA ALA A 124 -27.32 -3.33 6.65
C ALA A 124 -26.05 -2.77 7.31
N SER A 125 -26.20 -1.91 8.32
CA SER A 125 -25.09 -1.23 9.01
C SER A 125 -24.00 -2.17 9.53
N ARG A 126 -24.35 -3.41 9.84
CA ARG A 126 -23.41 -4.48 10.24
C ARG A 126 -22.53 -4.94 9.08
N ASP A 127 -23.07 -5.04 7.88
CA ASP A 127 -22.34 -5.49 6.69
C ASP A 127 -21.34 -4.43 6.21
N ILE A 128 -21.72 -3.16 6.29
CA ILE A 128 -20.82 -2.02 6.01
C ILE A 128 -19.65 -2.00 7.00
N ALA A 129 -19.92 -2.13 8.31
CA ALA A 129 -18.87 -2.14 9.34
C ALA A 129 -17.88 -3.32 9.13
N ASN A 130 -18.40 -4.50 8.79
CA ASN A 130 -17.58 -5.67 8.48
C ASN A 130 -16.73 -5.46 7.22
N LEU A 131 -17.31 -4.87 6.17
CA LEU A 131 -16.60 -4.59 4.91
C LEU A 131 -15.51 -3.54 5.09
N THR A 132 -15.78 -2.45 5.81
CA THR A 132 -14.80 -1.42 6.14
C THR A 132 -13.67 -1.99 6.99
N SER A 133 -13.98 -2.85 7.97
CA SER A 133 -12.95 -3.52 8.78
C SER A 133 -12.06 -4.45 7.95
N LYS A 134 -12.62 -5.14 6.94
CA LYS A 134 -11.87 -6.02 6.05
C LYS A 134 -10.92 -5.23 5.14
N HIS A 135 -11.39 -4.15 4.52
CA HIS A 135 -10.56 -3.31 3.65
C HIS A 135 -9.42 -2.62 4.41
N ASN A 136 -9.69 -2.10 5.63
CA ASN A 136 -8.65 -1.49 6.45
C ASN A 136 -7.55 -2.50 6.82
N ARG A 137 -7.93 -3.74 7.19
CA ARG A 137 -6.97 -4.82 7.47
C ARG A 137 -6.13 -5.20 6.26
N GLU A 138 -6.74 -5.27 5.08
CA GLU A 138 -6.00 -5.56 3.84
C GLU A 138 -5.01 -4.44 3.51
N TYR A 139 -5.41 -3.17 3.72
CA TYR A 139 -4.52 -2.02 3.54
C TYR A 139 -3.34 -2.06 4.50
N GLU A 140 -3.59 -2.29 5.79
CA GLU A 140 -2.54 -2.45 6.79
C GLU A 140 -1.62 -3.63 6.44
N ARG A 141 -2.18 -4.77 5.99
CA ARG A 141 -1.38 -5.91 5.57
C ARG A 141 -0.41 -5.56 4.44
N ILE A 142 -0.89 -4.86 3.42
CA ILE A 142 -0.08 -4.48 2.25
C ILE A 142 0.96 -3.40 2.59
N HIS A 143 0.58 -2.39 3.35
CA HIS A 143 1.42 -1.21 3.58
C HIS A 143 2.29 -1.29 4.83
N LEU A 144 1.96 -2.16 5.79
CA LEU A 144 2.69 -2.32 7.05
C LEU A 144 3.25 -3.74 7.19
N THR A 145 2.41 -4.77 7.15
CA THR A 145 2.84 -6.14 7.46
C THR A 145 3.84 -6.68 6.44
N TYR A 146 3.55 -6.56 5.15
CA TYR A 146 4.42 -7.07 4.08
C TYR A 146 5.81 -6.41 4.04
N PRO A 147 5.95 -5.07 4.04
CA PRO A 147 7.28 -4.47 4.02
C PRO A 147 8.10 -4.83 5.25
N LEU A 148 7.48 -4.92 6.44
CA LEU A 148 8.18 -5.33 7.66
C LEU A 148 8.62 -6.79 7.61
N SER A 149 7.76 -7.68 7.12
CA SER A 149 8.07 -9.11 7.00
C SER A 149 9.21 -9.33 6.02
N PHE A 150 9.20 -8.64 4.88
CA PHE A 150 10.28 -8.69 3.91
C PHE A 150 11.59 -8.10 4.44
N ALA A 151 11.53 -6.93 5.07
CA ALA A 151 12.72 -6.28 5.65
C ALA A 151 13.38 -7.19 6.69
N ARG A 152 12.59 -7.87 7.53
CA ARG A 152 13.10 -8.84 8.52
C ARG A 152 13.73 -10.06 7.87
N ALA A 153 13.06 -10.65 6.88
CA ALA A 153 13.57 -11.84 6.20
C ALA A 153 14.89 -11.51 5.49
N LEU A 154 14.91 -10.45 4.68
CA LEU A 154 16.07 -10.10 3.87
C LEU A 154 17.25 -9.59 4.71
N SER A 155 17.00 -8.80 5.76
CA SER A 155 18.06 -8.34 6.67
C SER A 155 18.80 -9.50 7.32
N LYS A 156 18.08 -10.56 7.72
CA LYS A 156 18.69 -11.81 8.24
C LYS A 156 19.51 -12.53 7.18
N THR A 157 18.99 -12.66 5.96
CA THR A 157 19.68 -13.37 4.86
C THR A 157 20.92 -12.63 4.36
N THR A 158 20.90 -11.30 4.33
CA THR A 158 21.98 -10.47 3.78
C THR A 158 23.01 -10.06 4.84
N SER A 159 22.74 -10.31 6.13
CA SER A 159 23.67 -9.99 7.22
C SER A 159 25.04 -10.65 7.02
N PRO A 160 26.17 -9.92 7.20
CA PRO A 160 26.30 -8.57 7.74
C PRO A 160 26.32 -7.44 6.69
N SER A 161 26.07 -7.73 5.41
CA SER A 161 26.12 -6.71 4.37
C SER A 161 25.04 -5.64 4.59
N PRO A 162 25.36 -4.34 4.41
CA PRO A 162 24.38 -3.27 4.53
C PRO A 162 23.31 -3.42 3.45
N LEU A 163 22.05 -3.26 3.86
CA LEU A 163 20.86 -3.41 3.02
C LEU A 163 20.06 -2.11 3.02
N THR A 164 20.06 -1.42 1.88
CA THR A 164 19.24 -0.21 1.69
C THR A 164 17.80 -0.60 1.40
N PHE A 165 16.85 -0.11 2.19
CA PHE A 165 15.43 -0.41 2.02
C PHE A 165 14.65 0.88 1.74
N ILE A 166 14.26 1.11 0.48
CA ILE A 166 13.51 2.29 0.07
C ILE A 166 12.01 1.95 0.11
N TYR A 167 11.28 2.56 1.03
CA TYR A 167 9.83 2.44 1.13
C TYR A 167 9.13 3.60 0.41
N VAL A 168 8.28 3.28 -0.57
CA VAL A 168 7.47 4.28 -1.27
C VAL A 168 6.21 4.57 -0.44
N SER A 169 6.23 5.71 0.24
CA SER A 169 5.16 6.19 1.10
C SER A 169 4.21 7.12 0.34
N GLY A 170 3.86 8.27 0.91
CA GLY A 170 3.08 9.34 0.29
C GLY A 170 3.21 10.61 1.13
N GLU A 171 3.17 11.77 0.48
CA GLU A 171 3.11 13.04 1.18
C GLU A 171 1.91 13.07 2.15
N GLY A 172 2.07 13.66 3.33
CA GLY A 172 1.05 13.61 4.39
C GLY A 172 1.03 12.33 5.24
N ALA A 173 1.90 11.34 4.99
CA ALA A 173 2.07 10.21 5.89
C ALA A 173 2.54 10.66 7.28
N THR A 174 1.81 10.24 8.32
CA THR A 174 2.08 10.63 9.71
C THR A 174 1.76 9.46 10.65
N PRO A 175 2.62 9.13 11.62
CA PRO A 175 2.31 8.12 12.63
C PRO A 175 1.32 8.66 13.68
N THR A 176 1.10 9.97 13.75
CA THR A 176 0.29 10.61 14.79
C THR A 176 -1.15 10.83 14.29
N PRO A 177 -2.16 10.26 14.96
CA PRO A 177 -3.57 10.45 14.58
C PRO A 177 -4.07 11.84 14.94
N SER A 178 -4.71 12.49 13.98
CA SER A 178 -5.60 13.64 14.18
C SER A 178 -6.99 13.30 13.61
N ILE A 179 -8.02 14.02 14.03
CA ILE A 179 -9.42 13.85 13.57
C ILE A 179 -9.53 13.94 12.04
N LEU A 180 -8.63 14.66 11.39
CA LEU A 180 -8.60 14.86 9.94
C LEU A 180 -7.62 13.92 9.21
N THR A 181 -6.90 13.04 9.93
CA THR A 181 -5.90 12.19 9.30
C THR A 181 -6.56 10.99 8.62
N ALA A 182 -6.36 10.87 7.31
CA ALA A 182 -6.85 9.73 6.56
C ALA A 182 -6.16 8.41 6.99
N HIS A 183 -6.88 7.29 6.92
CA HIS A 183 -6.37 5.97 7.29
C HIS A 183 -5.07 5.58 6.56
N TRP A 184 -4.94 5.97 5.29
CA TRP A 184 -3.73 5.71 4.50
C TRP A 184 -2.49 6.42 5.06
N ALA A 185 -2.66 7.66 5.53
CA ALA A 185 -1.58 8.48 6.07
C ALA A 185 -1.06 7.87 7.39
N LEU A 186 -1.98 7.38 8.23
CA LEU A 186 -1.63 6.67 9.47
C LEU A 186 -0.92 5.35 9.20
N THR A 187 -1.44 4.55 8.29
CA THR A 187 -0.86 3.24 7.98
C THR A 187 0.55 3.38 7.42
N LYS A 188 0.75 4.28 6.44
CA LYS A 188 2.07 4.54 5.86
C LYS A 188 3.02 5.16 6.89
N GLY A 189 2.57 6.12 7.69
CA GLY A 189 3.40 6.71 8.75
C GLY A 189 3.84 5.70 9.83
N ARG A 190 2.95 4.76 10.18
CA ARG A 190 3.29 3.61 11.04
C ARG A 190 4.32 2.70 10.40
N ALA A 191 4.21 2.44 9.09
CA ALA A 191 5.18 1.62 8.36
C ALA A 191 6.58 2.25 8.36
N GLU A 192 6.67 3.55 8.07
CA GLU A 192 7.93 4.29 8.14
C GLU A 192 8.58 4.20 9.54
N SER A 193 7.77 4.44 10.58
CA SER A 193 8.23 4.40 11.97
C SER A 193 8.68 2.99 12.38
N SER A 194 7.95 1.96 11.92
CA SER A 194 8.25 0.57 12.25
C SER A 194 9.50 0.05 11.54
N LEU A 195 9.73 0.44 10.28
CA LEU A 195 10.97 0.13 9.56
C LEU A 195 12.17 0.79 10.21
N LEU A 196 12.03 2.05 10.63
CA LEU A 196 13.09 2.75 11.36
C LEU A 196 13.36 2.09 12.72
N ALA A 197 12.33 1.72 13.47
CA ALA A 197 12.50 1.00 14.73
C ALA A 197 13.22 -0.34 14.53
N LEU A 198 12.89 -1.07 13.47
CA LEU A 198 13.55 -2.32 13.11
C LEU A 198 15.05 -2.13 12.87
N SER A 199 15.45 -1.05 12.19
CA SER A 199 16.88 -0.77 11.93
C SER A 199 17.72 -0.48 13.19
N LYS A 200 17.06 -0.15 14.31
CA LYS A 200 17.72 0.10 15.60
C LYS A 200 17.89 -1.17 16.43
N ASP A 201 17.20 -2.24 16.08
CA ASP A 201 17.33 -3.53 16.73
C ASP A 201 18.69 -4.16 16.34
N PRO A 202 19.50 -4.62 17.31
CA PRO A 202 20.77 -5.27 17.05
C PRO A 202 20.68 -6.46 16.07
N ALA A 203 19.55 -7.17 16.04
CA ALA A 203 19.33 -8.30 15.14
C ALA A 203 19.23 -7.88 13.65
N TYR A 204 18.95 -6.61 13.38
CA TYR A 204 18.72 -6.07 12.03
C TYR A 204 19.59 -4.82 11.76
N ASN A 205 20.75 -4.73 12.43
CA ASN A 205 21.63 -3.56 12.41
C ASN A 205 22.24 -3.22 11.03
N ASN A 206 22.10 -4.10 10.03
CA ASN A 206 22.53 -3.91 8.65
C ASN A 206 21.45 -3.23 7.79
N LEU A 207 20.20 -3.14 8.27
CA LEU A 207 19.09 -2.51 7.57
C LEU A 207 19.23 -0.98 7.58
N ARG A 208 19.03 -0.35 6.42
CA ARG A 208 19.06 1.10 6.23
C ARG A 208 17.77 1.55 5.53
N PRO A 209 16.70 1.82 6.30
CA PRO A 209 15.42 2.21 5.73
C PRO A 209 15.41 3.69 5.32
N PHE A 210 14.89 3.97 4.13
CA PHE A 210 14.61 5.30 3.61
C PHE A 210 13.15 5.36 3.18
N SER A 211 12.45 6.44 3.50
CA SER A 211 11.06 6.62 3.09
C SER A 211 10.97 7.77 2.10
N VAL A 212 10.43 7.49 0.92
CA VAL A 212 10.18 8.49 -0.12
C VAL A 212 8.71 8.86 -0.06
N ARG A 213 8.41 10.16 0.05
CA ARG A 213 7.05 10.69 0.17
C ARG A 213 6.71 11.50 -1.09
N PRO A 214 6.23 10.84 -2.17
CA PRO A 214 5.78 11.57 -3.35
C PRO A 214 4.50 12.36 -3.02
N GLY A 215 4.44 13.64 -3.45
CA GLY A 215 3.25 14.50 -3.33
C GLY A 215 2.17 14.16 -4.36
N GLY A 216 2.59 13.99 -5.61
CA GLY A 216 1.78 13.53 -6.73
C GLY A 216 2.72 12.95 -7.77
N VAL A 217 2.27 11.91 -8.47
CA VAL A 217 3.00 11.34 -9.60
C VAL A 217 2.22 11.77 -10.84
N ASP A 218 2.77 12.71 -11.59
CA ASP A 218 2.21 13.07 -12.88
C ASP A 218 2.35 11.87 -13.82
N MET A 219 1.29 11.59 -14.56
CA MET A 219 1.24 10.49 -15.53
C MET A 219 1.15 11.01 -16.96
N THR A 220 0.96 12.32 -17.16
CA THR A 220 0.47 12.85 -18.43
C THR A 220 1.51 12.75 -19.55
N ASP A 221 2.78 13.06 -19.25
CA ASP A 221 3.85 13.15 -20.25
C ASP A 221 5.04 12.19 -19.97
N HIS A 222 4.79 11.08 -19.28
CA HIS A 222 5.85 10.13 -18.91
C HIS A 222 5.74 8.81 -19.69
N GLU A 223 6.60 8.63 -20.70
CA GLU A 223 6.70 7.39 -21.48
C GLU A 223 6.95 6.16 -20.59
N GLU A 224 7.58 6.36 -19.42
CA GLU A 224 7.94 5.27 -18.50
C GLU A 224 6.77 4.69 -17.70
N ILE A 225 5.63 5.38 -17.73
CA ILE A 225 4.41 4.97 -17.04
C ILE A 225 3.44 4.27 -17.99
N HIS A 226 3.48 4.62 -19.28
CA HIS A 226 2.57 4.11 -20.32
C HIS A 226 3.11 2.91 -21.12
N GLY A 227 4.33 2.48 -20.83
CA GLY A 227 5.06 1.42 -21.55
C GLY A 227 4.29 0.12 -21.71
#